data_AF-A0AA40JED1-F1
#
_entry.id   AF-A0AA40JED1-F1
#
_cell.length_a   1.000
_cell.length_b   1.000
_cell.length_c   1.000
_cell.angle_alpha   90.00
_cell.angle_beta   90.00
_cell.angle_gamma   90.00
#
_symmetry.space_group_name_H-M   'P 1'
#
loop_
_entity.id
_entity.type
_entity.pdbx_description
1 polymer ?
#
loop_
_entity_poly.entity_id
_entity_poly.type
_entity_poly.pdbx_seq_one_letter_code
_entity_poly.pdbx_strand_id
1 'polypeptide(L)'
;MDCNETRALLGADVDHELSAADAWRIARHVGGCGACRLERERLVALRRAMRQAEYHRAPGALRARIAAGLPLAAVPFAQAPVQDLPASDVPVSDVPVSDAPEQDTPSQDMRAPNKPAVDRPPEAKPMFGADARGGARAGRWFARPGSRGPMLDRPGPGPGPGPRAAALPGLGWGVALTVALAAAAGFALDARRAATEHAVDEIVASHVRAGLSSRDIDVISTDRHTVKPWFNGRLDFAPPVVDLSASGFALAGGRLDYVGQRRVAVLVYRYRQHVIDVYVWPSGEGGARPYATVSQGYALDRWEAAGMTWWAVTDAEPSALAAFRTALDARVAAPRTE
;
A
#
# COMPACT_ATOMS: atom_id res chain seq x y z
N MET A 1 2.03 5.80 18.46
CA MET A 1 2.14 4.36 18.24
C MET A 1 2.56 3.71 19.54
N ASP A 2 1.70 2.83 20.05
CA ASP A 2 1.98 2.07 21.27
C ASP A 2 2.69 0.74 20.97
N CYS A 3 3.01 -0.03 22.02
CA CYS A 3 3.72 -1.29 21.88
C CYS A 3 2.88 -2.40 21.21
N ASN A 4 1.55 -2.37 21.36
CA ASN A 4 0.67 -3.39 20.77
C ASN A 4 0.52 -3.16 19.26
N GLU A 5 0.27 -1.91 18.86
CA GLU A 5 0.26 -1.51 17.46
C GLU A 5 1.59 -1.81 16.77
N THR A 6 2.70 -1.50 17.44
CA THR A 6 4.05 -1.78 16.90
C THR A 6 4.25 -3.29 16.75
N ARG A 7 3.94 -4.10 17.78
CA ARG A 7 4.14 -5.55 17.75
C ARG A 7 3.35 -6.23 16.62
N ALA A 8 2.13 -5.76 16.34
CA ALA A 8 1.31 -6.28 15.25
C ALA A 8 1.95 -6.06 13.86
N LEU A 9 2.78 -5.03 13.69
CA LEU A 9 3.39 -4.67 12.41
C LEU A 9 4.87 -5.06 12.27
N LEU A 10 5.51 -5.56 13.34
CA LEU A 10 6.94 -5.90 13.31
C LEU A 10 7.28 -6.96 12.25
N GLY A 11 6.40 -7.94 12.00
CA GLY A 11 6.60 -8.93 10.95
C GLY A 11 6.66 -8.30 9.55
N ALA A 12 5.67 -7.45 9.25
CA ALA A 12 5.62 -6.72 7.97
C ALA A 12 6.80 -5.74 7.81
N ASP A 13 7.26 -5.09 8.89
CA ASP A 13 8.48 -4.26 8.88
C ASP A 13 9.72 -5.08 8.50
N VAL A 14 9.86 -6.27 9.09
CA VAL A 14 10.99 -7.17 8.83
C VAL A 14 10.98 -7.72 7.41
N ASP A 15 9.81 -7.90 6.80
CA ASP A 15 9.67 -8.34 5.42
C ASP A 15 9.66 -7.20 4.38
N HIS A 16 9.74 -5.94 4.82
CA HIS A 16 9.69 -4.74 3.97
C HIS A 16 8.34 -4.51 3.25
N GLU A 17 7.25 -4.98 3.84
CA GLU A 17 5.89 -4.89 3.28
C GLU A 17 5.11 -3.66 3.79
N LEU A 18 5.77 -2.78 4.57
CA LEU A 18 5.14 -1.59 5.11
C LEU A 18 5.32 -0.36 4.22
N SER A 19 4.33 0.54 4.26
CA SER A 19 4.46 1.87 3.69
C SER A 19 5.63 2.62 4.33
N ALA A 20 6.23 3.58 3.60
CA ALA A 20 7.32 4.40 4.12
C ALA A 20 6.94 5.15 5.42
N ALA A 21 5.67 5.55 5.54
CA ALA A 21 5.15 6.24 6.72
C ALA A 21 5.03 5.30 7.94
N ASP A 22 4.56 4.06 7.74
CA ASP A 22 4.49 3.05 8.80
C ASP A 22 5.88 2.60 9.24
N ALA A 23 6.78 2.34 8.29
CA ALA A 23 8.17 1.97 8.55
C ALA A 23 8.89 3.04 9.40
N TRP A 24 8.70 4.32 9.09
CA TRP A 24 9.26 5.41 9.90
C TRP A 24 8.68 5.47 11.32
N ARG A 25 7.35 5.29 11.47
CA ARG A 25 6.70 5.27 12.79
C ARG A 25 7.20 4.12 13.66
N ILE A 26 7.37 2.93 13.08
CA ILE A 26 7.93 1.76 13.76
C ILE A 26 9.40 1.99 14.11
N ALA A 27 10.22 2.46 13.17
CA ALA A 27 11.63 2.74 13.41
C ALA A 27 11.82 3.72 14.58
N ARG A 28 11.00 4.77 14.63
CA ARG A 28 10.98 5.74 15.74
C ARG A 28 10.59 5.08 17.07
N HIS A 29 9.54 4.25 17.09
CA HIS A 29 9.11 3.56 18.32
C HIS A 29 10.14 2.55 18.80
N VAL A 30 10.64 1.69 17.90
CA VAL A 30 11.71 0.72 18.20
C VAL A 30 12.96 1.44 18.69
N GLY A 31 13.28 2.62 18.15
CA GLY A 31 14.33 3.51 18.67
C GLY A 31 14.21 3.79 20.17
N GLY A 32 13.00 4.02 20.69
CA GLY A 32 12.75 4.35 22.09
C GLY A 32 12.31 3.20 23.01
N CYS A 33 11.93 2.04 22.47
CA CYS A 33 11.36 0.94 23.26
C CYS A 33 12.21 -0.34 23.19
N GLY A 34 12.81 -0.73 24.32
CA GLY A 34 13.65 -1.94 24.42
C GLY A 34 12.89 -3.25 24.16
N ALA A 35 11.64 -3.36 24.61
CA ALA A 35 10.83 -4.57 24.43
C ALA A 35 10.50 -4.83 22.95
N CYS A 36 10.10 -3.78 22.21
CA CYS A 36 9.82 -3.87 20.78
C CYS A 36 11.10 -4.13 19.97
N ARG A 37 12.25 -3.61 20.42
CA ARG A 37 13.56 -3.87 19.79
C ARG A 37 13.95 -5.36 19.89
N LEU A 38 13.84 -5.94 21.08
CA LEU A 38 14.12 -7.36 21.31
C LEU A 38 13.21 -8.25 20.46
N GLU A 39 11.93 -7.90 20.36
CA GLU A 39 10.97 -8.68 19.56
C GLU A 39 11.30 -8.62 18.07
N ARG A 40 11.68 -7.45 17.56
CA ARG A 40 12.13 -7.29 16.18
C ARG A 40 13.39 -8.10 15.91
N GLU A 41 14.36 -8.11 16.82
CA GLU A 41 15.57 -8.92 16.71
C GLU A 41 15.27 -10.42 16.66
N ARG A 42 14.29 -10.91 17.44
CA ARG A 42 13.83 -12.30 17.36
C ARG A 42 13.26 -12.66 15.99
N LEU A 43 12.43 -11.79 15.42
CA LEU A 43 11.84 -11.99 14.09
C LEU A 43 12.92 -12.00 12.99
N VAL A 44 13.90 -11.10 13.07
CA VAL A 44 15.06 -11.07 12.15
C VAL A 44 15.90 -12.34 12.29
N ALA A 45 16.14 -12.80 13.52
CA ALA A 45 16.88 -14.03 13.78
C ALA A 45 16.15 -15.27 13.23
N LEU A 46 14.84 -15.36 13.43
CA LEU A 46 14.00 -16.42 12.87
C LEU A 46 14.06 -16.43 11.33
N ARG A 47 13.88 -15.27 10.70
CA ARG A 47 13.95 -15.12 9.23
C ARG A 47 15.30 -15.57 8.68
N ARG A 48 16.40 -15.21 9.36
CA ARG A 48 17.75 -15.64 9.00
C ARG A 48 17.89 -17.17 9.12
N ALA A 49 17.42 -17.75 10.24
CA ALA A 49 17.45 -19.19 10.45
C ALA A 49 16.66 -19.95 9.38
N MET A 50 15.47 -19.48 9.03
CA MET A 50 14.65 -20.07 7.96
C MET A 50 15.32 -19.98 6.58
N ARG A 51 16.02 -18.88 6.27
CA ARG A 51 16.77 -18.74 5.01
C ARG A 51 18.01 -19.64 4.94
N GLN A 52 18.58 -19.98 6.08
CA GLN A 52 19.73 -20.90 6.19
C GLN A 52 19.32 -22.36 6.30
N ALA A 53 18.03 -22.64 6.53
CA ALA A 53 17.52 -23.99 6.57
C ALA A 53 17.71 -24.67 5.21
N GLU A 54 18.03 -25.95 5.25
CA GLU A 54 18.23 -26.74 4.03
C GLU A 54 16.93 -26.75 3.22
N TYR A 55 16.99 -26.18 2.02
CA TYR A 55 15.88 -26.21 1.10
C TYR A 55 15.82 -27.57 0.42
N HIS A 56 14.88 -28.42 0.83
CA HIS A 56 14.66 -29.69 0.17
C HIS A 56 13.98 -29.46 -1.19
N ARG A 57 14.70 -29.77 -2.27
CA ARG A 57 14.14 -29.75 -3.61
C ARG A 57 13.04 -30.81 -3.72
N ALA A 58 11.84 -30.40 -4.13
CA ALA A 58 10.73 -31.32 -4.34
C ALA A 58 11.13 -32.45 -5.31
N PRO A 59 11.03 -33.74 -4.92
CA PRO A 59 11.34 -34.85 -5.80
C PRO A 59 10.46 -34.86 -7.06
N GLY A 60 11.02 -35.31 -8.19
CA GLY A 60 10.28 -35.40 -9.46
C GLY A 60 9.00 -36.24 -9.35
N ALA A 61 9.01 -37.29 -8.53
CA ALA A 61 7.84 -38.13 -8.26
C ALA A 61 6.70 -37.37 -7.56
N LEU A 62 7.02 -36.46 -6.61
CA LEU A 62 6.01 -35.61 -5.97
C LEU A 62 5.40 -34.64 -6.97
N ARG A 63 6.25 -34.01 -7.80
CA ARG A 63 5.79 -33.12 -8.89
C ARG A 63 4.86 -33.86 -9.85
N ALA A 64 5.21 -35.09 -10.25
CA ALA A 64 4.38 -35.90 -11.14
C ALA A 64 3.03 -36.26 -10.50
N ARG A 65 3.00 -36.60 -9.20
CA ARG A 65 1.76 -36.86 -8.47
C ARG A 65 0.86 -35.63 -8.36
N ILE A 66 1.45 -34.46 -8.10
CA ILE A 66 0.71 -33.20 -8.06
C ILE A 66 0.15 -32.89 -9.46
N ALA A 67 0.96 -33.01 -10.52
CA ALA A 67 0.53 -32.80 -11.89
C ALA A 67 -0.60 -33.75 -12.32
N ALA A 68 -0.53 -35.02 -11.92
CA ALA A 68 -1.57 -36.01 -12.21
C ALA A 68 -2.86 -35.81 -11.38
N GLY A 69 -2.75 -35.19 -10.20
CA GLY A 69 -3.89 -34.89 -9.32
C GLY A 69 -4.56 -33.55 -9.61
N LEU A 70 -3.92 -32.67 -10.39
CA LEU A 70 -4.55 -31.47 -10.91
C LEU A 70 -5.52 -31.89 -12.03
N PRO A 71 -6.78 -31.41 -12.01
CA PRO A 71 -7.70 -31.69 -13.10
C PRO A 71 -7.07 -31.20 -14.41
N LEU A 72 -6.97 -32.11 -15.39
CA LEU A 72 -6.69 -31.75 -16.78
C LEU A 72 -7.90 -30.95 -17.27
N ALA A 73 -7.95 -29.66 -16.93
CA ALA A 73 -8.71 -28.72 -17.70
C ALA A 73 -8.07 -28.77 -19.09
N ALA A 74 -8.74 -29.46 -20.02
CA ALA A 74 -8.46 -29.33 -21.43
C ALA A 74 -8.71 -27.86 -21.77
N VAL A 75 -7.67 -27.04 -21.64
CA VAL A 75 -7.64 -25.74 -22.28
C VAL A 75 -7.46 -26.10 -23.76
N PRO A 76 -8.46 -25.88 -24.63
CA PRO A 76 -8.20 -25.94 -26.05
C PRO A 76 -7.22 -24.80 -26.32
N PHE A 77 -5.94 -25.14 -26.43
CA PHE A 77 -5.01 -24.34 -27.20
C PHE A 77 -5.55 -24.36 -28.63
N ALA A 78 -6.39 -23.39 -28.97
CA ALA A 78 -6.59 -23.03 -30.35
C ALA A 78 -5.18 -22.78 -30.90
N GLN A 79 -4.73 -23.65 -31.80
CA GLN A 79 -3.50 -23.48 -32.54
C GLN A 79 -3.64 -22.17 -33.32
N ALA A 80 -3.17 -21.07 -32.74
CA ALA A 80 -2.92 -19.87 -33.50
C ALA A 80 -1.90 -20.27 -34.58
N PRO A 81 -2.15 -19.96 -35.86
CA PRO A 81 -1.19 -20.28 -36.91
C PRO A 81 0.11 -19.56 -36.57
N VAL A 82 1.17 -20.34 -36.35
CA VAL A 82 2.54 -19.82 -36.37
C VAL A 82 2.75 -19.29 -37.78
N GLN A 83 2.59 -17.97 -37.94
CA GLN A 83 3.09 -17.32 -39.14
C GLN A 83 4.61 -17.41 -39.04
N ASP A 84 5.22 -18.03 -40.05
CA ASP A 84 6.66 -18.02 -40.27
C ASP A 84 7.13 -16.57 -40.36
N LEU A 85 7.48 -15.99 -39.22
CA LEU A 85 8.27 -14.78 -39.16
C LEU A 85 9.67 -15.17 -39.68
N PRO A 86 10.19 -14.51 -40.73
CA PRO A 86 11.55 -14.76 -41.15
C PRO A 86 12.47 -14.48 -39.96
N ALA A 87 13.34 -15.44 -39.65
CA ALA A 87 14.39 -15.26 -38.68
C ALA A 87 15.24 -14.07 -39.14
N SER A 88 15.01 -12.90 -38.56
CA SER A 88 16.03 -11.87 -38.56
C SER A 88 17.18 -12.44 -37.76
N ASP A 89 18.29 -12.74 -38.44
CA ASP A 89 19.58 -13.02 -37.83
C ASP A 89 19.93 -11.84 -36.92
N VAL A 90 19.57 -11.95 -35.64
CA VAL A 90 20.12 -11.08 -34.61
C VAL A 90 21.55 -11.58 -34.40
N PRO A 91 22.58 -10.81 -34.77
CA PRO A 91 23.95 -11.22 -34.49
C PRO A 91 24.09 -11.33 -32.97
N VAL A 92 24.32 -12.55 -32.50
CA VAL A 92 24.79 -12.80 -31.13
C VAL A 92 26.19 -12.19 -31.09
N SER A 93 26.32 -10.98 -30.55
CA SER A 93 27.64 -10.47 -30.19
C SER A 93 28.21 -11.40 -29.14
N ASP A 94 29.25 -12.15 -29.51
CA ASP A 94 30.08 -12.91 -28.59
C ASP A 94 30.60 -11.93 -27.52
N VAL A 95 30.02 -12.00 -26.32
CA VAL A 95 30.60 -11.38 -25.14
C VAL A 95 31.82 -12.24 -24.80
N PRO A 96 33.06 -11.74 -24.93
CA PRO A 96 34.23 -12.52 -24.57
C PRO A 96 34.18 -12.79 -23.06
N VAL A 97 34.01 -14.07 -22.71
CA VAL A 97 34.35 -14.56 -21.37
C VAL A 97 35.83 -14.30 -21.20
N SER A 98 36.16 -13.27 -20.43
CA SER A 98 37.52 -13.07 -19.97
C SER A 98 37.81 -14.15 -18.95
N ASP A 99 38.65 -15.11 -19.31
CA ASP A 99 39.27 -16.04 -18.38
C ASP A 99 40.08 -15.24 -17.35
N ALA A 100 39.51 -15.05 -16.16
CA ALA A 100 40.25 -14.55 -15.03
C ALA A 100 41.17 -15.69 -14.54
N PRO A 101 42.49 -15.48 -14.44
CA PRO A 101 43.40 -16.52 -13.96
C PRO A 101 43.12 -16.81 -12.49
N GLU A 102 42.98 -18.09 -12.14
CA GLU A 102 43.04 -18.58 -10.76
C GLU A 102 44.35 -18.10 -10.13
N GLN A 103 44.25 -17.10 -9.26
CA GLN A 103 45.33 -16.74 -8.35
C GLN A 103 45.19 -17.58 -7.09
N ASP A 104 46.03 -18.61 -7.01
CA ASP A 104 46.36 -19.35 -5.79
C ASP A 104 46.68 -18.35 -4.67
N THR A 105 45.75 -18.20 -3.73
CA THR A 105 45.98 -17.42 -2.52
C THR A 105 46.33 -18.38 -1.39
N PRO A 106 47.53 -18.29 -0.78
CA PRO A 106 47.90 -19.19 0.30
C PRO A 106 47.03 -18.90 1.53
N SER A 107 46.52 -19.96 2.15
CA SER A 107 45.86 -19.89 3.45
C SER A 107 46.83 -19.33 4.50
N GLN A 108 46.67 -18.06 4.86
CA GLN A 108 47.32 -17.50 6.04
C GLN A 108 46.48 -17.82 7.28
N ASP A 109 47.12 -18.57 8.17
CA ASP A 109 46.70 -18.91 9.52
C ASP A 109 46.39 -17.64 10.33
N MET A 110 45.11 -17.26 10.39
CA MET A 110 44.69 -16.10 11.16
C MET A 110 44.44 -16.50 12.61
N ARG A 111 45.52 -16.35 13.38
CA ARG A 111 45.57 -16.42 14.84
C ARG A 111 44.46 -15.57 15.47
N ALA A 112 43.75 -16.18 16.42
CA ALA A 112 42.69 -15.55 17.21
C ALA A 112 43.17 -14.23 17.87
N PRO A 113 42.37 -13.15 17.85
CA PRO A 113 42.71 -11.93 18.56
C PRO A 113 42.62 -12.16 20.08
N ASN A 114 43.72 -11.85 20.75
CA ASN A 114 43.87 -11.89 22.19
C ASN A 114 42.95 -10.83 22.83
N LYS A 115 42.13 -11.26 23.79
CA LYS A 115 41.16 -10.42 24.51
C LYS A 115 41.90 -9.55 25.54
N PRO A 116 41.86 -8.21 25.52
CA PRO A 116 42.35 -7.43 26.64
C PRO A 116 41.38 -7.56 27.81
N ALA A 117 41.91 -7.94 28.98
CA ALA A 117 41.21 -7.81 30.25
C ALA A 117 40.98 -6.32 30.53
N VAL A 118 39.72 -5.93 30.73
CA VAL A 118 39.37 -4.64 31.32
C VAL A 118 38.99 -4.92 32.76
N ASP A 119 39.79 -4.35 33.66
CA ASP A 119 39.56 -4.35 35.10
C ASP A 119 38.25 -3.64 35.44
N ARG A 120 37.46 -4.32 36.28
CA ARG A 120 36.20 -3.87 36.83
C ARG A 120 36.47 -3.20 38.19
N PRO A 121 36.19 -1.91 38.42
CA PRO A 121 36.16 -1.35 39.76
C PRO A 121 34.84 -1.73 40.46
N PRO A 122 34.83 -1.87 41.80
CA PRO A 122 33.74 -2.49 42.53
C PRO A 122 32.54 -1.57 42.80
N GLU A 123 31.41 -2.23 43.02
CA GLU A 123 30.11 -1.70 43.39
C GLU A 123 30.15 -0.89 44.69
N ALA A 124 29.41 0.22 44.72
CA ALA A 124 28.97 0.87 45.96
C ALA A 124 27.48 1.23 45.85
N LYS A 125 26.70 0.71 46.79
CA LYS A 125 25.30 1.04 47.11
C LYS A 125 25.23 1.14 48.65
N PRO A 126 24.20 1.77 49.23
CA PRO A 126 23.82 3.18 49.12
C PRO A 126 23.88 3.85 50.53
N MET A 127 23.87 5.18 50.61
CA MET A 127 23.50 5.87 51.86
C MET A 127 22.37 6.85 51.63
N PHE A 128 21.37 6.73 52.50
CA PHE A 128 20.24 7.61 52.69
C PHE A 128 20.71 8.99 53.18
N GLY A 129 20.03 10.02 52.71
CA GLY A 129 20.13 11.39 53.23
C GLY A 129 19.02 12.23 52.62
N ALA A 130 17.91 12.33 53.35
CA ALA A 130 16.83 13.28 53.09
C ALA A 130 17.35 14.71 53.22
N ASP A 131 16.93 15.63 52.34
CA ASP A 131 16.02 16.71 52.76
C ASP A 131 15.79 17.76 51.66
N ALA A 132 14.57 18.30 51.75
CA ALA A 132 14.19 19.67 51.46
C ALA A 132 14.06 20.14 49.98
N ARG A 133 12.78 20.26 49.62
CA ARG A 133 12.11 21.51 49.18
C ARG A 133 12.78 22.32 48.05
N GLY A 134 12.01 22.51 46.97
CA GLY A 134 12.02 23.80 46.30
C GLY A 134 11.63 23.80 44.83
N GLY A 135 10.37 24.19 44.57
CA GLY A 135 10.11 25.33 43.68
C GLY A 135 10.31 25.12 42.18
N ALA A 136 9.19 24.94 41.49
CA ALA A 136 9.02 25.33 40.11
C ALA A 136 9.56 26.75 39.82
N ARG A 137 10.18 26.95 38.64
CA ARG A 137 9.81 28.02 37.72
C ARG A 137 10.55 27.92 36.39
N ALA A 138 9.74 27.91 35.34
CA ALA A 138 10.12 28.07 33.95
C ALA A 138 10.87 29.39 33.72
N GLY A 139 11.91 29.31 32.90
CA GLY A 139 12.72 30.44 32.46
C GLY A 139 11.91 31.44 31.65
N ARG A 140 11.81 32.66 32.18
CA ARG A 140 11.38 33.86 31.48
C ARG A 140 12.61 34.46 30.82
N TRP A 141 12.70 34.33 29.50
CA TRP A 141 13.63 35.11 28.69
C TRP A 141 12.94 36.43 28.32
N PHE A 142 13.74 37.47 28.08
CA PHE A 142 13.37 38.87 27.80
C PHE A 142 13.31 39.78 29.05
N ALA A 143 14.50 40.28 29.37
CA ALA A 143 14.74 41.53 30.05
C ALA A 143 14.39 42.73 29.15
N ARG A 144 13.88 43.81 29.75
CA ARG A 144 13.93 45.17 29.21
C ARG A 144 14.19 46.13 30.38
N PRO A 145 15.06 47.13 30.21
CA PRO A 145 15.70 47.81 31.34
C PRO A 145 14.86 48.96 31.91
N GLY A 146 15.22 49.33 33.14
CA GLY A 146 14.51 50.27 33.99
C GLY A 146 14.42 51.70 33.47
N SER A 147 13.37 52.38 33.91
CA SER A 147 13.40 53.80 34.22
C SER A 147 12.67 54.00 35.56
N ARG A 148 13.43 54.32 36.60
CA ARG A 148 12.92 54.86 37.87
C ARG A 148 12.77 56.37 37.71
N GLY A 149 11.61 56.90 38.07
CA GLY A 149 11.38 58.32 38.34
C GLY A 149 10.26 58.41 39.39
N PRO A 150 10.41 59.17 40.49
CA PRO A 150 9.50 59.12 41.62
C PRO A 150 8.31 60.08 41.48
N MET A 151 7.24 59.69 42.19
CA MET A 151 6.06 60.43 42.67
C MET A 151 5.96 61.93 42.38
N LEU A 152 4.75 62.33 41.98
CA LEU A 152 4.03 63.47 42.56
C LEU A 152 2.51 63.25 42.39
N ASP A 153 1.81 63.13 43.52
CA ASP A 153 0.36 63.13 43.63
C ASP A 153 -0.22 64.46 43.13
N ARG A 154 -1.19 64.36 42.22
CA ARG A 154 -2.09 65.48 41.88
C ARG A 154 -3.50 64.93 41.67
N PRO A 155 -4.53 65.42 42.38
CA PRO A 155 -5.90 65.02 42.13
C PRO A 155 -6.42 65.77 40.89
N GLY A 156 -6.93 65.02 39.91
CA GLY A 156 -7.52 65.52 38.68
C GLY A 156 -8.85 64.82 38.37
N PRO A 157 -9.76 65.46 37.63
CA PRO A 157 -11.21 65.29 37.74
C PRO A 157 -11.73 63.99 37.10
N GLY A 158 -12.91 63.57 37.57
CA GLY A 158 -13.54 62.29 37.23
C GLY A 158 -13.78 62.05 35.73
N PRO A 159 -13.87 60.77 35.32
CA PRO A 159 -14.05 60.42 33.91
C PRO A 159 -15.49 60.71 33.48
N GLY A 160 -15.64 61.60 32.50
CA GLY A 160 -16.87 61.72 31.72
C GLY A 160 -17.14 60.44 30.91
N PRO A 161 -18.40 60.16 30.56
CA PRO A 161 -18.75 58.93 29.84
C PRO A 161 -18.27 59.04 28.39
N GLY A 162 -17.22 58.28 28.03
CA GLY A 162 -16.84 58.05 26.64
C GLY A 162 -17.90 57.21 25.91
N PRO A 163 -18.09 57.39 24.59
CA PRO A 163 -19.10 56.65 23.84
C PRO A 163 -18.75 55.16 23.88
N ARG A 164 -19.66 54.36 24.43
CA ARG A 164 -19.61 52.91 24.33
C ARG A 164 -19.78 52.53 22.86
N ALA A 165 -18.68 52.28 22.16
CA ALA A 165 -18.74 51.54 20.92
C ALA A 165 -19.35 50.17 21.24
N ALA A 166 -20.60 49.97 20.86
CA ALA A 166 -21.26 48.69 20.92
C ALA A 166 -20.53 47.75 19.95
N ALA A 167 -19.54 47.02 20.48
CA ALA A 167 -19.00 45.85 19.79
C ALA A 167 -20.15 44.84 19.71
N LEU A 168 -20.78 44.74 18.54
CA LEU A 168 -21.78 43.71 18.24
C LEU A 168 -21.12 42.32 18.46
N PRO A 169 -21.44 41.61 19.54
CA PRO A 169 -20.83 40.33 19.84
C PRO A 169 -21.62 39.27 19.07
N GLY A 170 -21.30 39.09 17.79
CA GLY A 170 -22.05 38.15 16.95
C GLY A 170 -21.34 37.74 15.66
N LEU A 171 -20.52 38.61 15.06
CA LEU A 171 -19.86 38.29 13.79
C LEU A 171 -18.68 37.30 13.92
N GLY A 172 -18.00 37.25 15.07
CA GLY A 172 -16.81 36.40 15.23
C GLY A 172 -17.09 34.90 15.18
N TRP A 173 -18.27 34.48 15.66
CA TRP A 173 -18.67 33.07 15.66
C TRP A 173 -19.06 32.60 14.26
N GLY A 174 -19.67 33.47 13.46
CA GLY A 174 -19.99 33.18 12.05
C GLY A 174 -18.74 32.89 11.22
N VAL A 175 -17.68 33.70 11.36
CA VAL A 175 -16.41 33.50 10.65
C VAL A 175 -15.67 32.26 11.15
N ALA A 176 -15.66 32.00 12.45
CA ALA A 176 -15.03 30.80 12.99
C ALA A 176 -15.73 29.50 12.51
N LEU A 177 -17.05 29.50 12.43
CA LEU A 177 -17.84 28.35 12.00
C LEU A 177 -17.69 28.10 10.50
N THR A 178 -17.61 29.14 9.66
CA THR A 178 -17.33 28.98 8.23
C THR A 178 -15.92 28.46 7.96
N VAL A 179 -14.90 28.96 8.69
CA VAL A 179 -13.53 28.44 8.58
C VAL A 179 -13.45 26.98 9.04
N ALA A 180 -14.13 26.62 10.14
CA ALA A 180 -14.18 25.24 10.62
C ALA A 180 -14.87 24.30 9.61
N LEU A 181 -15.99 24.72 9.02
CA LEU A 181 -16.67 23.95 7.98
C LEU A 181 -15.82 23.81 6.71
N ALA A 182 -15.13 24.88 6.29
CA ALA A 182 -14.23 24.84 5.15
C ALA A 182 -13.03 23.90 5.40
N ALA A 183 -12.44 23.95 6.61
CA ALA A 183 -11.37 23.05 7.01
C ALA A 183 -11.83 21.59 7.10
N ALA A 184 -13.01 21.33 7.66
CA ALA A 184 -13.60 20.00 7.73
C ALA A 184 -13.91 19.45 6.32
N ALA A 185 -14.45 20.28 5.43
CA ALA A 185 -14.68 19.91 4.04
C ALA A 185 -13.35 19.65 3.30
N GLY A 186 -12.34 20.49 3.51
CA GLY A 186 -11.00 20.29 2.97
C GLY A 186 -10.37 18.98 3.43
N PHE A 187 -10.42 18.69 4.73
CA PHE A 187 -9.94 17.43 5.29
C PHE A 187 -10.71 16.22 4.74
N ALA A 188 -12.03 16.31 4.61
CA ALA A 188 -12.84 15.24 4.03
C ALA A 188 -12.50 14.99 2.55
N LEU A 189 -12.20 16.04 1.77
CA LEU A 189 -11.75 15.92 0.38
C LEU A 189 -10.36 15.30 0.29
N ASP A 190 -9.43 15.72 1.15
CA ASP A 190 -8.07 15.21 1.21
C ASP A 190 -8.05 13.72 1.60
N ALA A 191 -8.79 13.33 2.64
CA ALA A 191 -8.95 11.94 3.05
C ALA A 191 -9.54 11.07 1.93
N ARG A 192 -10.52 11.58 1.17
CA ARG A 192 -11.08 10.87 0.00
C ARG A 192 -10.07 10.72 -1.14
N ARG A 193 -9.24 11.73 -1.36
CA ARG A 193 -8.18 11.70 -2.37
C ARG A 193 -7.12 10.67 -1.99
N ALA A 194 -6.61 10.72 -0.75
CA ALA A 194 -5.66 9.76 -0.23
C ALA A 194 -6.18 8.32 -0.31
N ALA A 195 -7.46 8.08 0.03
CA ALA A 195 -8.08 6.76 -0.13
C ALA A 195 -8.14 6.28 -1.58
N THR A 196 -8.35 7.19 -2.54
CA THR A 196 -8.33 6.85 -3.97
C THR A 196 -6.91 6.53 -4.43
N GLU A 197 -5.92 7.31 -4.02
CA GLU A 197 -4.50 7.08 -4.33
C GLU A 197 -4.02 5.73 -3.77
N HIS A 198 -4.37 5.40 -2.52
CA HIS A 198 -4.09 4.08 -1.95
C HIS A 198 -4.75 2.93 -2.73
N ALA A 199 -6.01 3.09 -3.15
CA ALA A 199 -6.69 2.09 -3.96
C ALA A 199 -6.01 1.91 -5.34
N VAL A 200 -5.54 2.99 -5.96
CA VAL A 200 -4.77 2.93 -7.22
C VAL A 200 -3.50 2.12 -7.02
N ASP A 201 -2.73 2.41 -5.98
CA ASP A 201 -1.46 1.73 -5.71
C ASP A 201 -1.67 0.23 -5.48
N GLU A 202 -2.69 -0.17 -4.71
CA GLU A 202 -3.02 -1.58 -4.47
C GLU A 202 -3.52 -2.30 -5.72
N ILE A 203 -4.35 -1.65 -6.54
CA ILE A 203 -4.86 -2.21 -7.81
C ILE A 203 -3.71 -2.43 -8.80
N VAL A 204 -2.81 -1.46 -8.93
CA VAL A 204 -1.60 -1.60 -9.77
C VAL A 204 -0.70 -2.69 -9.21
N ALA A 205 -0.47 -2.74 -7.90
CA ALA A 205 0.34 -3.78 -7.28
C ALA A 205 -0.25 -5.20 -7.49
N SER A 206 -1.57 -5.35 -7.38
CA SER A 206 -2.28 -6.60 -7.68
C SER A 206 -2.10 -6.98 -9.16
N HIS A 207 -2.29 -6.05 -10.09
CA HIS A 207 -2.14 -6.28 -11.52
C HIS A 207 -0.72 -6.73 -11.90
N VAL A 208 0.30 -6.01 -11.42
CA VAL A 208 1.71 -6.34 -11.64
C VAL A 208 2.05 -7.71 -11.06
N ARG A 209 1.60 -7.98 -9.82
CA ARG A 209 1.84 -9.27 -9.15
C ARG A 209 1.20 -10.43 -9.92
N ALA A 210 -0.03 -10.25 -10.39
CA ALA A 210 -0.72 -11.22 -11.21
C ALA A 210 0.13 -11.53 -12.45
N GLY A 211 0.41 -10.52 -13.28
CA GLY A 211 1.16 -10.67 -14.54
C GLY A 211 2.54 -11.31 -14.39
N LEU A 212 3.28 -10.99 -13.32
CA LEU A 212 4.58 -11.61 -13.04
C LEU A 212 4.48 -13.08 -12.61
N SER A 213 3.37 -13.46 -11.95
CA SER A 213 3.22 -14.78 -11.34
C SER A 213 2.70 -15.86 -12.31
N SER A 214 2.28 -15.49 -13.52
CA SER A 214 1.58 -16.37 -14.47
C SER A 214 0.32 -17.04 -13.89
N ARG A 215 -0.14 -16.59 -12.71
CA ARG A 215 -1.41 -16.96 -12.05
C ARG A 215 -2.40 -15.81 -12.20
N ASP A 216 -2.52 -15.28 -13.41
CA ASP A 216 -3.42 -14.17 -13.72
C ASP A 216 -4.88 -14.53 -13.46
N ILE A 217 -5.19 -15.83 -13.48
CA ILE A 217 -6.53 -16.37 -13.55
C ILE A 217 -6.67 -17.58 -12.61
N ASP A 218 -7.55 -17.48 -11.62
CA ASP A 218 -7.89 -18.61 -10.73
C ASP A 218 -8.92 -19.55 -11.37
N VAL A 219 -9.74 -19.02 -12.29
CA VAL A 219 -10.68 -19.79 -13.12
C VAL A 219 -10.51 -19.42 -14.57
N ILE A 220 -9.85 -20.31 -15.29
CA ILE A 220 -9.70 -20.19 -16.74
C ILE A 220 -11.04 -20.59 -17.37
N SER A 221 -11.84 -19.60 -17.75
CA SER A 221 -13.07 -19.83 -18.49
C SER A 221 -13.46 -18.60 -19.29
N THR A 222 -13.66 -18.82 -20.59
CA THR A 222 -14.22 -17.84 -21.53
C THR A 222 -15.74 -17.73 -21.41
N ASP A 223 -16.37 -18.57 -20.57
CA ASP A 223 -17.83 -18.66 -20.43
C ASP A 223 -18.31 -18.12 -19.07
N ARG A 224 -19.20 -17.13 -19.14
CA ARG A 224 -19.93 -16.54 -18.01
C ARG A 224 -20.63 -17.58 -17.12
N HIS A 225 -21.04 -18.73 -17.68
CA HIS A 225 -21.72 -19.80 -16.96
C HIS A 225 -20.81 -20.63 -16.07
N THR A 226 -19.48 -20.47 -16.18
CA THR A 226 -18.50 -21.09 -15.27
C THR A 226 -18.00 -20.10 -14.21
N VAL A 227 -17.81 -18.83 -14.59
CA VAL A 227 -17.22 -17.81 -13.72
C VAL A 227 -18.20 -17.32 -12.64
N LYS A 228 -19.48 -17.09 -12.98
CA LYS A 228 -20.49 -16.63 -12.00
C LYS A 228 -20.72 -17.63 -10.86
N PRO A 229 -20.94 -18.93 -11.11
CA PRO A 229 -21.11 -19.91 -10.03
C PRO A 229 -19.86 -20.07 -9.17
N TRP A 230 -18.66 -19.90 -9.73
CA TRP A 230 -17.42 -19.98 -8.96
C TRP A 230 -17.29 -18.85 -7.92
N PHE A 231 -17.77 -17.65 -8.24
CA PHE A 231 -17.79 -16.53 -7.30
C PHE A 231 -18.85 -16.68 -6.19
N ASN A 232 -19.99 -17.32 -6.48
CA ASN A 232 -21.14 -17.45 -5.55
C ASN A 232 -20.86 -18.20 -4.23
N GLY A 233 -19.69 -18.82 -4.06
CA GLY A 233 -19.26 -19.44 -2.80
C GLY A 233 -18.04 -18.78 -2.13
N ARG A 234 -17.44 -17.76 -2.75
CA ARG A 234 -16.18 -17.14 -2.31
C ARG A 234 -16.30 -15.66 -2.01
N LEU A 235 -17.31 -15.01 -2.59
CA LEU A 235 -17.70 -13.63 -2.34
C LEU A 235 -19.13 -13.58 -1.81
N ASP A 236 -19.41 -12.54 -1.03
CA ASP A 236 -20.72 -12.16 -0.51
C ASP A 236 -21.61 -11.48 -1.56
N PHE A 237 -21.11 -11.32 -2.78
CA PHE A 237 -21.82 -10.73 -3.92
C PHE A 237 -21.48 -11.46 -5.24
N ALA A 238 -22.37 -11.33 -6.23
CA ALA A 238 -22.19 -11.90 -7.56
C ALA A 238 -21.84 -10.82 -8.58
N PRO A 239 -20.60 -10.74 -9.09
CA PRO A 239 -20.22 -9.74 -10.07
C PRO A 239 -20.92 -9.98 -11.43
N PRO A 240 -21.34 -8.92 -12.14
CA PRO A 240 -21.84 -9.05 -13.50
C PRO A 240 -20.70 -9.48 -14.44
N VAL A 241 -20.73 -10.73 -14.89
CA VAL A 241 -19.82 -11.22 -15.94
C VAL A 241 -20.48 -11.01 -17.29
N VAL A 242 -19.83 -10.24 -18.16
CA VAL A 242 -20.31 -9.87 -19.49
C VAL A 242 -19.31 -10.37 -20.53
N ASP A 243 -19.80 -11.00 -21.59
CA ASP A 243 -18.96 -11.32 -22.74
C ASP A 243 -18.85 -10.09 -23.66
N LEU A 244 -17.62 -9.61 -23.84
CA LEU A 244 -17.27 -8.48 -24.70
C LEU A 244 -16.42 -8.91 -25.90
N SER A 245 -16.37 -10.21 -26.20
CA SER A 245 -15.62 -10.79 -27.32
C SER A 245 -15.98 -10.13 -28.67
N ALA A 246 -17.27 -9.82 -28.88
CA ALA A 246 -17.76 -9.12 -30.08
C ALA A 246 -17.17 -7.71 -30.26
N SER A 247 -16.70 -7.08 -29.17
CA SER A 247 -16.03 -5.78 -29.19
C SER A 247 -14.49 -5.91 -29.16
N GLY A 248 -13.95 -7.13 -29.27
CA GLY A 248 -12.51 -7.41 -29.26
C GLY A 248 -11.92 -7.60 -27.87
N PHE A 249 -12.75 -7.66 -26.83
CA PHE A 249 -12.34 -7.85 -25.43
C PHE A 249 -12.76 -9.24 -24.96
N ALA A 250 -11.92 -10.24 -25.20
CA ALA A 250 -12.24 -11.62 -24.83
C ALA A 250 -12.12 -11.79 -23.31
N LEU A 251 -13.16 -12.33 -22.67
CA LEU A 251 -13.08 -12.74 -21.28
C LEU A 251 -12.15 -13.95 -21.17
N ALA A 252 -11.06 -13.85 -20.42
CA ALA A 252 -10.13 -14.95 -20.18
C ALA A 252 -10.49 -15.74 -18.91
N GLY A 253 -11.12 -15.08 -17.94
CA GLY A 253 -11.56 -15.72 -16.71
C GLY A 253 -11.78 -14.75 -15.56
N GLY A 254 -11.62 -15.25 -14.34
CA GLY A 254 -11.66 -14.45 -13.14
C GLY A 254 -10.70 -14.94 -12.06
N ARG A 255 -10.38 -14.04 -11.13
CA ARG A 255 -9.62 -14.32 -9.91
C ARG A 255 -10.24 -13.60 -8.72
N LEU A 256 -9.84 -13.99 -7.52
CA LEU A 256 -10.20 -13.30 -6.28
C LEU A 256 -8.97 -12.60 -5.72
N ASP A 257 -9.10 -11.32 -5.40
CA ASP A 257 -8.02 -10.56 -4.80
C ASP A 257 -8.51 -9.72 -3.62
N TYR A 258 -7.59 -8.97 -3.01
CA TYR A 258 -7.85 -8.07 -1.90
C TYR A 258 -7.44 -6.65 -2.25
N VAL A 259 -8.37 -5.72 -2.09
CA VAL A 259 -8.15 -4.27 -2.20
C VAL A 259 -8.79 -3.61 -0.97
N GLY A 260 -8.02 -2.83 -0.22
CA GLY A 260 -8.44 -2.13 0.98
C GLY A 260 -8.96 -3.06 2.07
N GLN A 261 -8.32 -4.23 2.23
CA GLN A 261 -8.75 -5.34 3.11
C GLN A 261 -10.10 -5.98 2.73
N ARG A 262 -10.70 -5.60 1.59
CA ARG A 262 -11.93 -6.20 1.07
C ARG A 262 -11.60 -7.27 0.03
N ARG A 263 -12.30 -8.40 0.07
CA ARG A 263 -12.28 -9.38 -1.02
C ARG A 263 -13.01 -8.81 -2.23
N VAL A 264 -12.34 -8.78 -3.36
CA VAL A 264 -12.87 -8.25 -4.61
C VAL A 264 -12.80 -9.32 -5.70
N ALA A 265 -13.80 -9.32 -6.58
CA ALA A 265 -13.72 -10.09 -7.81
C ALA A 265 -12.87 -9.33 -8.80
N VAL A 266 -11.98 -10.04 -9.49
CA VAL A 266 -11.26 -9.51 -10.65
C VAL A 266 -11.63 -10.34 -11.87
N LEU A 267 -12.16 -9.68 -12.88
CA LEU A 267 -12.46 -10.25 -14.18
C LEU A 267 -11.31 -9.93 -15.12
N VAL A 268 -10.77 -10.94 -15.77
CA VAL A 268 -9.58 -10.79 -16.62
C VAL A 268 -10.03 -10.83 -18.06
N TYR A 269 -9.85 -9.71 -18.76
CA TYR A 269 -10.10 -9.60 -20.19
C TYR A 269 -8.78 -9.51 -20.95
N ARG A 270 -8.80 -9.94 -22.20
CA ARG A 270 -7.67 -9.80 -23.12
C ARG A 270 -8.08 -8.90 -24.27
N TYR A 271 -7.22 -7.92 -24.55
CA TYR A 271 -7.30 -7.06 -25.72
C TYR A 271 -6.00 -7.19 -26.50
N ARG A 272 -6.05 -7.92 -27.63
CA ARG A 272 -4.84 -8.30 -28.38
C ARG A 272 -3.86 -9.04 -27.46
N GLN A 273 -2.68 -8.47 -27.21
CA GLN A 273 -1.66 -9.01 -26.31
C GLN A 273 -1.73 -8.43 -24.89
N HIS A 274 -2.55 -7.40 -24.67
CA HIS A 274 -2.68 -6.71 -23.39
C HIS A 274 -3.74 -7.38 -22.51
N VAL A 275 -3.46 -7.37 -21.21
CA VAL A 275 -4.38 -7.87 -20.18
C VAL A 275 -5.09 -6.67 -19.56
N ILE A 276 -6.41 -6.79 -19.40
CA ILE A 276 -7.24 -5.80 -18.73
C ILE A 276 -7.84 -6.49 -17.51
N ASP A 277 -7.38 -6.09 -16.34
CA ASP A 277 -7.93 -6.57 -15.08
C ASP A 277 -9.03 -5.63 -14.61
N VAL A 278 -10.20 -6.19 -14.36
CA VAL A 278 -11.40 -5.45 -14.00
C VAL A 278 -11.87 -5.88 -12.62
N TYR A 279 -11.60 -5.03 -11.64
CA TYR A 279 -12.00 -5.22 -10.26
C TYR A 279 -13.41 -4.70 -10.06
N VAL A 280 -14.24 -5.50 -9.39
CA VAL A 280 -15.65 -5.18 -9.19
C VAL A 280 -16.08 -5.53 -7.78
N TRP A 281 -16.80 -4.59 -7.16
CA TRP A 281 -17.39 -4.75 -5.84
C TRP A 281 -18.61 -3.83 -5.65
N PRO A 282 -19.52 -4.13 -4.69
CA PRO A 282 -20.67 -3.30 -4.39
C PRO A 282 -20.29 -1.86 -4.04
N SER A 283 -20.96 -0.89 -4.67
CA SER A 283 -20.79 0.54 -4.38
C SER A 283 -21.11 0.84 -2.91
N GLY A 284 -20.27 1.65 -2.26
CA GLY A 284 -20.55 2.18 -0.93
C GLY A 284 -21.54 3.33 -0.95
N GLU A 285 -22.03 3.73 0.23
CA GLU A 285 -22.87 4.91 0.39
C GLU A 285 -22.14 6.16 -0.12
N GLY A 286 -22.62 6.71 -1.24
CA GLY A 286 -22.02 7.88 -1.90
C GLY A 286 -21.52 7.64 -3.33
N GLY A 287 -21.54 6.39 -3.82
CA GLY A 287 -21.22 6.04 -5.20
C GLY A 287 -19.75 6.29 -5.59
N ALA A 288 -19.31 5.63 -6.66
CA ALA A 288 -17.96 5.84 -7.18
C ALA A 288 -17.98 6.95 -8.23
N ARG A 289 -17.31 8.07 -7.96
CA ARG A 289 -17.13 9.12 -8.96
C ARG A 289 -16.23 8.63 -10.10
N PRO A 290 -16.55 8.93 -11.37
CA PRO A 290 -15.66 8.65 -12.49
C PRO A 290 -14.25 9.18 -12.22
N TYR A 291 -13.24 8.35 -12.43
CA TYR A 291 -11.85 8.71 -12.18
C TYR A 291 -10.95 7.94 -13.15
N ALA A 292 -10.24 8.65 -14.01
CA ALA A 292 -9.30 8.07 -14.94
C ALA A 292 -7.91 8.69 -14.71
N THR A 293 -6.88 7.85 -14.71
CA THR A 293 -5.49 8.28 -14.51
C THR A 293 -4.53 7.29 -15.17
N VAL A 294 -3.26 7.68 -15.27
CA VAL A 294 -2.16 6.76 -15.60
C VAL A 294 -1.21 6.77 -14.42
N SER A 295 -0.88 5.58 -13.90
CA SER A 295 0.04 5.40 -12.77
C SER A 295 1.01 4.27 -13.08
N GLN A 296 2.31 4.50 -12.88
CA GLN A 296 3.38 3.51 -13.12
C GLN A 296 3.36 2.89 -14.53
N GLY A 297 2.89 3.63 -15.54
CA GLY A 297 2.75 3.14 -16.92
C GLY A 297 1.48 2.33 -17.19
N TYR A 298 0.62 2.14 -16.19
CA TYR A 298 -0.67 1.47 -16.34
C TYR A 298 -1.80 2.49 -16.41
N ALA A 299 -2.72 2.31 -17.35
CA ALA A 299 -3.94 3.10 -17.45
C ALA A 299 -4.98 2.55 -16.46
N LEU A 300 -5.61 3.44 -15.69
CA LEU A 300 -6.68 3.11 -14.76
C LEU A 300 -7.93 3.93 -15.06
N ASP A 301 -9.09 3.28 -14.96
CA ASP A 301 -10.40 3.93 -14.98
C ASP A 301 -11.29 3.36 -13.89
N ARG A 302 -12.02 4.23 -13.19
CA ARG A 302 -13.03 3.89 -12.19
C ARG A 302 -14.35 4.46 -12.64
N TRP A 303 -15.40 3.66 -12.55
CA TRP A 303 -16.76 4.10 -12.77
C TRP A 303 -17.75 3.29 -11.93
N GLU A 304 -19.02 3.66 -12.04
CA GLU A 304 -20.12 2.97 -11.39
C GLU A 304 -21.13 2.49 -12.43
N ALA A 305 -21.53 1.22 -12.33
CA ALA A 305 -22.55 0.64 -13.20
C ALA A 305 -23.25 -0.52 -12.47
N ALA A 306 -24.58 -0.60 -12.61
CA ALA A 306 -25.42 -1.63 -12.01
C ALA A 306 -25.25 -1.80 -10.47
N GLY A 307 -25.06 -0.69 -9.74
CA GLY A 307 -24.87 -0.70 -8.27
C GLY A 307 -23.51 -1.25 -7.82
N MET A 308 -22.59 -1.43 -8.75
CA MET A 308 -21.22 -1.88 -8.51
C MET A 308 -20.23 -0.78 -8.85
N THR A 309 -19.18 -0.69 -8.07
CA THR A 309 -17.97 0.08 -8.39
C THR A 309 -17.05 -0.79 -9.22
N TRP A 310 -16.61 -0.26 -10.35
CA TRP A 310 -15.71 -0.90 -11.28
C TRP A 310 -14.40 -0.15 -11.32
N TRP A 311 -13.31 -0.90 -11.34
CA TRP A 311 -11.99 -0.40 -11.65
C TRP A 311 -11.38 -1.27 -12.72
N ALA A 312 -10.83 -0.67 -13.76
CA ALA A 312 -10.05 -1.39 -14.76
C ALA A 312 -8.62 -0.87 -14.78
N VAL A 313 -7.67 -1.78 -14.93
CA VAL A 313 -6.25 -1.49 -15.08
C VAL A 313 -5.67 -2.29 -16.23
N THR A 314 -4.81 -1.65 -17.03
CA THR A 314 -4.15 -2.28 -18.16
C THR A 314 -2.83 -1.58 -18.48
N ASP A 315 -1.92 -2.30 -19.12
CA ASP A 315 -0.70 -1.79 -19.74
C ASP A 315 -0.95 -1.20 -21.15
N ALA A 316 -2.18 -1.33 -21.67
CA ALA A 316 -2.58 -0.75 -22.95
C ALA A 316 -2.75 0.78 -22.89
N GLU A 317 -2.85 1.40 -24.07
CA GLU A 317 -3.11 2.83 -24.20
C GLU A 317 -4.46 3.23 -23.54
N PRO A 318 -4.57 4.40 -22.90
CA PRO A 318 -5.81 4.86 -22.26
C PRO A 318 -7.04 4.86 -23.17
N SER A 319 -6.84 5.03 -24.49
CA SER A 319 -7.90 4.96 -25.50
C SER A 319 -8.56 3.57 -25.58
N ALA A 320 -7.78 2.49 -25.41
CA ALA A 320 -8.29 1.12 -25.37
C ALA A 320 -9.16 0.89 -24.13
N LEU A 321 -8.77 1.46 -22.99
CA LEU A 321 -9.54 1.38 -21.75
C LEU A 321 -10.87 2.13 -21.85
N ALA A 322 -10.88 3.30 -22.50
CA ALA A 322 -12.11 4.04 -22.78
C ALA A 322 -13.05 3.26 -23.72
N ALA A 323 -12.50 2.60 -24.75
CA ALA A 323 -13.28 1.73 -25.64
C ALA A 323 -13.86 0.52 -24.90
N PHE A 324 -13.07 -0.10 -24.00
CA PHE A 324 -13.52 -1.19 -23.13
C PHE A 324 -14.71 -0.76 -22.27
N ARG A 325 -14.58 0.37 -21.57
CA ARG A 325 -15.65 0.91 -20.73
C ARG A 325 -16.93 1.16 -21.51
N THR A 326 -16.81 1.75 -22.70
CA THR A 326 -17.96 2.00 -23.59
C THR A 326 -18.69 0.70 -23.95
N ALA A 327 -17.92 -0.35 -24.27
CA ALA A 327 -18.48 -1.66 -24.60
C ALA A 327 -19.14 -2.33 -23.38
N LEU A 328 -18.53 -2.24 -22.20
CA LEU A 328 -19.09 -2.78 -20.97
C LEU A 328 -20.38 -2.06 -20.58
N ASP A 329 -20.38 -0.74 -20.53
CA ASP A 329 -21.54 0.07 -20.14
C ASP A 329 -22.73 -0.21 -21.07
N ALA A 330 -22.49 -0.34 -22.38
CA ALA A 330 -23.52 -0.70 -23.35
C ALA A 330 -24.18 -2.06 -23.06
N ARG A 331 -23.43 -3.02 -22.51
CA ARG A 331 -23.94 -4.37 -22.21
C ARG A 331 -24.49 -4.52 -20.81
N VAL A 332 -23.95 -3.79 -19.84
CA VAL A 332 -24.48 -3.74 -18.48
C VAL A 332 -25.81 -2.97 -18.44
N ALA A 333 -25.97 -1.95 -19.29
CA ALA A 333 -27.22 -1.20 -19.44
C ALA A 333 -28.28 -1.92 -20.31
N ALA A 334 -27.88 -2.87 -21.15
CA ALA A 334 -28.82 -3.61 -21.98
C ALA A 334 -29.70 -4.54 -21.11
N PRO A 335 -31.04 -4.59 -21.35
CA PRO A 335 -31.91 -5.48 -20.62
C PRO A 335 -31.50 -6.94 -20.86
N ARG A 336 -31.40 -7.70 -19.77
CA ARG A 336 -31.05 -9.13 -19.77
C ARG A 336 -32.02 -9.89 -20.66
N THR A 337 -31.60 -10.24 -21.87
CA THR A 337 -32.26 -11.28 -22.66
C THR A 337 -31.65 -12.61 -22.21
N GLU A 338 -32.51 -13.46 -21.66
CA GLU A 338 -32.20 -14.79 -21.11
C GLU A 338 -31.47 -15.70 -22.10
#